data_AF-H2JIC4-F1
#
_entry.id   AF-H2JIC4-F1
#
_cell.length_a   1.000
_cell.length_b   1.000
_cell.length_c   1.000
_cell.angle_alpha   90.00
_cell.angle_beta   90.00
_cell.angle_gamma   90.00
#
_symmetry.space_group_name_H-M   'P 1'
#
loop_
_entity.id
_entity.type
_entity.pdbx_description
1 polymer ?
#
loop_
_entity_poly.entity_id
_entity_poly.type
_entity_poly.pdbx_seq_one_letter_code
_entity_poly.pdbx_strand_id
1 'polypeptide(L)'
;MGSSTRKIQAKIKKILSPGSHDDSYTVELDKAIPLVMIETLRMRKTRKYFGDKDFLNLMTGGVQSVQALGGGKVKEFFSDEDFDFSKDIGNDLETERVLESILNKIENDIEDIDSSLLLKAFKITMTKILMEKNFDLYYFVNDFCVNALFLIVMENINESVIDTYDEKQVKDYDSKIKLKANQWVDKNLKDTILEYINEKITINELIDTLTKKVENSKGDFDE
;
A
#
# COMPACT_ATOMS: atom_id res chain seq x y z
N MET A 1 -5.16 -12.43 -25.04
CA MET A 1 -4.70 -11.05 -24.79
C MET A 1 -3.79 -10.97 -23.55
N GLY A 2 -2.59 -11.58 -23.58
CA GLY A 2 -1.64 -11.64 -22.45
C GLY A 2 -0.29 -10.95 -22.68
N SER A 3 -0.22 -10.02 -23.64
CA SER A 3 1.05 -9.49 -24.16
C SER A 3 1.70 -8.39 -23.31
N SER A 4 0.95 -7.58 -22.57
CA SER A 4 1.51 -6.39 -21.91
C SER A 4 2.19 -6.72 -20.58
N THR A 5 1.54 -7.53 -19.74
CA THR A 5 2.08 -7.96 -18.43
C THR A 5 3.37 -8.75 -18.61
N ARG A 6 3.39 -9.73 -19.53
CA ARG A 6 4.59 -10.52 -19.84
C ARG A 6 5.76 -9.66 -20.36
N LYS A 7 5.48 -8.63 -21.18
CA LYS A 7 6.51 -7.70 -21.66
C LYS A 7 7.11 -6.88 -20.53
N ILE A 8 6.28 -6.42 -19.58
CA ILE A 8 6.77 -5.64 -18.43
C ILE A 8 7.53 -6.54 -17.44
N GLN A 9 7.03 -7.75 -17.16
CA GLN A 9 7.78 -8.76 -16.38
C GLN A 9 9.14 -9.08 -17.02
N ALA A 10 9.21 -9.24 -18.35
CA ALA A 10 10.48 -9.45 -19.04
C ALA A 10 11.43 -8.26 -18.92
N LYS A 11 10.91 -7.02 -18.91
CA LYS A 11 11.72 -5.82 -18.63
C LYS A 11 12.20 -5.77 -17.19
N ILE A 12 11.34 -6.06 -16.22
CA ILE A 12 11.69 -6.15 -14.79
C ILE A 12 12.79 -7.19 -14.61
N LYS A 13 12.64 -8.38 -15.19
CA LYS A 13 13.67 -9.42 -15.19
C LYS A 13 14.97 -8.94 -15.82
N LYS A 14 14.93 -8.18 -16.92
CA LYS A 14 16.13 -7.61 -17.55
C LYS A 14 16.82 -6.54 -16.68
N ILE A 15 16.05 -5.71 -15.97
CA ILE A 15 16.59 -4.71 -15.02
C ILE A 15 17.29 -5.40 -13.85
N LEU A 16 16.71 -6.51 -13.38
CA LEU A 16 17.22 -7.29 -12.25
C LEU A 16 18.31 -8.29 -12.62
N SER A 17 18.40 -8.69 -13.90
CA SER A 17 19.43 -9.61 -14.36
C SER A 17 20.79 -8.92 -14.29
N PRO A 18 21.82 -9.54 -13.68
CA PRO A 18 23.17 -9.01 -13.74
C PRO A 18 23.58 -8.83 -15.20
N GLY A 19 23.99 -7.61 -15.54
CA GLY A 19 24.47 -7.31 -16.88
C GLY A 19 25.68 -8.18 -17.22
N SER A 20 25.70 -8.67 -18.46
CA SER A 20 26.82 -9.33 -19.14
C SER A 20 27.99 -8.38 -19.42
N HIS A 21 28.39 -7.59 -18.44
CA HIS A 21 29.54 -6.66 -18.50
C HIS A 21 30.31 -6.76 -17.19
N ASP A 22 31.52 -7.34 -17.29
CA ASP A 22 32.63 -7.37 -16.34
C ASP A 22 32.31 -7.35 -14.84
N ASP A 23 32.44 -8.54 -14.23
CA ASP A 23 33.04 -8.81 -12.90
C ASP A 23 32.69 -7.94 -11.68
N SER A 24 31.58 -7.21 -11.69
CA SER A 24 30.92 -6.74 -10.46
C SER A 24 29.49 -7.29 -10.39
N TYR A 25 29.37 -8.52 -9.88
CA TYR A 25 28.09 -9.17 -9.59
C TYR A 25 27.34 -8.40 -8.49
N THR A 26 26.57 -7.41 -8.92
CA THR A 26 25.32 -6.90 -8.33
C THR A 26 24.96 -5.68 -9.15
N VAL A 27 23.83 -5.69 -9.85
CA VAL A 27 23.17 -4.41 -10.13
C VAL A 27 22.94 -3.80 -8.75
N GLU A 28 23.59 -2.68 -8.43
CA GLU A 28 23.37 -1.99 -7.16
C GLU A 28 21.86 -1.85 -6.98
N LEU A 29 21.31 -2.52 -5.96
CA LEU A 29 19.85 -2.59 -5.75
C LEU A 29 19.21 -1.19 -5.74
N ASP A 30 19.99 -0.19 -5.32
CA ASP A 30 19.61 1.22 -5.30
C ASP A 30 19.32 1.80 -6.69
N LYS A 31 19.97 1.30 -7.75
CA LYS A 31 19.71 1.68 -9.15
C LYS A 31 18.59 0.88 -9.77
N ALA A 32 18.44 -0.39 -9.39
CA ALA A 32 17.41 -1.27 -9.97
C ALA A 32 16.00 -0.95 -9.46
N ILE A 33 15.84 -0.75 -8.14
CA ILE A 33 14.53 -0.59 -7.49
C ILE A 33 13.70 0.56 -8.08
N PRO A 34 14.24 1.79 -8.26
CA PRO A 34 13.54 2.88 -8.94
C PRO A 34 12.97 2.49 -10.30
N LEU A 35 13.77 1.83 -11.14
CA LEU A 35 13.38 1.44 -12.49
C LEU A 35 12.28 0.38 -12.48
N VAL A 36 12.37 -0.58 -11.56
CA VAL A 36 11.35 -1.62 -11.39
C VAL A 36 10.03 -1.01 -10.88
N MET A 37 10.09 -0.08 -9.94
CA MET A 37 8.90 0.64 -9.45
C MET A 37 8.19 1.40 -10.57
N ILE A 38 8.95 2.14 -11.40
CA ILE A 38 8.39 2.86 -12.55
C ILE A 38 7.70 1.90 -13.52
N GLU A 39 8.37 0.81 -13.90
CA GLU A 39 7.80 -0.14 -14.84
C GLU A 39 6.57 -0.84 -14.25
N THR A 40 6.55 -1.09 -12.93
CA THR A 40 5.41 -1.66 -12.22
C THR A 40 4.23 -0.69 -12.19
N LEU A 41 4.44 0.58 -11.85
CA LEU A 41 3.41 1.62 -11.84
C LEU A 41 2.75 1.80 -13.21
N ARG A 42 3.51 1.60 -14.30
CA ARG A 42 3.01 1.65 -15.68
C ARG A 42 2.17 0.43 -16.07
N MET A 43 2.19 -0.66 -15.30
CA MET A 43 1.38 -1.84 -15.61
C MET A 43 -0.10 -1.52 -15.51
N ARG A 44 -0.87 -1.96 -16.52
CA ARG A 44 -2.33 -1.85 -16.50
C ARG A 44 -2.95 -2.53 -15.27
N LYS A 45 -2.30 -3.58 -14.74
CA LYS A 45 -2.73 -4.27 -13.52
C LYS A 45 -2.63 -3.35 -12.29
N THR A 46 -1.53 -2.60 -12.16
CA THR A 46 -1.32 -1.63 -11.07
C THR A 46 -2.40 -0.54 -11.04
N ARG A 47 -2.78 -0.03 -12.21
CA ARG A 47 -3.87 0.96 -12.33
C ARG A 47 -5.21 0.42 -11.86
N LYS A 48 -5.47 -0.86 -12.15
CA LYS A 48 -6.71 -1.51 -11.71
C LYS A 48 -6.81 -1.58 -10.20
N TYR A 49 -5.70 -1.80 -9.47
CA TYR A 49 -5.73 -1.83 -8.00
C TYR A 49 -6.17 -0.50 -7.39
N PHE A 50 -5.66 0.64 -7.88
CA PHE A 50 -6.02 1.94 -7.31
C PHE A 50 -7.38 2.47 -7.76
N GLY A 51 -7.85 2.05 -8.94
CA GLY A 51 -9.23 2.28 -9.39
C GLY A 51 -10.20 1.16 -9.01
N ASP A 52 -9.79 0.23 -8.14
CA ASP A 52 -10.62 -0.90 -7.72
C ASP A 52 -11.67 -0.45 -6.70
N LYS A 53 -12.85 -1.08 -6.72
CA LYS A 53 -13.87 -0.87 -5.69
C LYS A 53 -13.29 -1.17 -4.30
N ASP A 54 -12.45 -2.19 -4.18
CA ASP A 54 -11.89 -2.63 -2.92
C ASP A 54 -10.96 -1.58 -2.31
N PHE A 55 -10.21 -0.85 -3.16
CA PHE A 55 -9.33 0.22 -2.68
C PHE A 55 -10.14 1.37 -2.08
N LEU A 56 -11.19 1.79 -2.78
CA LEU A 56 -12.12 2.82 -2.30
C LEU A 56 -12.79 2.39 -1.00
N ASN A 57 -13.27 1.15 -0.93
CA ASN A 57 -13.98 0.59 0.22
C ASN A 57 -13.09 0.53 1.46
N LEU A 58 -11.88 -0.03 1.31
CA LEU A 58 -10.89 -0.11 2.38
C LEU A 58 -10.41 1.27 2.82
N MET A 59 -10.19 2.20 1.89
CA MET A 59 -9.81 3.58 2.22
C MET A 59 -10.91 4.28 3.03
N THR A 60 -12.16 4.18 2.56
CA THR A 60 -13.32 4.82 3.20
C THR A 60 -13.55 4.24 4.60
N GLY A 61 -13.61 2.92 4.70
CA GLY A 61 -13.82 2.22 5.96
C GLY A 61 -12.70 2.44 6.97
N GLY A 62 -11.45 2.47 6.50
CA GLY A 62 -10.30 2.78 7.35
C GLY A 62 -10.29 4.22 7.85
N VAL A 63 -10.64 5.21 7.01
CA VAL A 63 -10.80 6.60 7.46
C VAL A 63 -11.87 6.71 8.53
N GLN A 64 -13.05 6.12 8.29
CA GLN A 64 -14.14 6.14 9.25
C GLN A 64 -13.76 5.48 10.57
N SER A 65 -13.04 4.35 10.49
CA SER A 65 -12.50 3.65 11.65
C SER A 65 -11.55 4.55 12.42
N VAL A 66 -10.51 5.09 11.76
CA VAL A 66 -9.51 5.97 12.40
C VAL A 66 -10.17 7.18 13.06
N GLN A 67 -11.16 7.80 12.42
CA GLN A 67 -11.94 8.90 13.01
C GLN A 67 -12.73 8.46 14.24
N ALA A 68 -13.43 7.32 14.19
CA ALA A 68 -14.19 6.80 15.32
C ALA A 68 -13.27 6.48 16.51
N LEU A 69 -12.10 5.90 16.22
CA LEU A 69 -11.10 5.54 17.23
C LEU A 69 -10.46 6.77 17.86
N GLY A 70 -10.00 7.73 17.05
CA GLY A 70 -9.41 8.98 17.53
C GLY A 70 -10.42 9.87 18.27
N GLY A 71 -11.69 9.82 17.88
CA GLY A 71 -12.78 10.59 18.51
C GLY A 71 -13.41 9.93 19.74
N GLY A 72 -12.96 8.73 20.15
CA GLY A 72 -13.54 7.98 21.27
C GLY A 72 -14.96 7.47 21.03
N LYS A 73 -15.42 7.42 19.77
CA LYS A 73 -16.76 6.97 19.36
C LYS A 73 -16.79 5.48 19.01
N VAL A 74 -15.91 4.71 19.64
CA VAL A 74 -15.71 3.29 19.37
C VAL A 74 -17.02 2.50 19.53
N LYS A 75 -17.80 2.77 20.58
CA LYS A 75 -19.09 2.09 20.79
C LYS A 75 -20.13 2.33 19.71
N GLU A 76 -20.02 3.43 18.96
CA GLU A 76 -20.93 3.74 17.84
C GLU A 76 -20.51 3.00 16.56
N PHE A 77 -19.23 2.65 16.44
CA PHE A 77 -18.65 2.02 15.25
C PHE A 77 -18.53 0.49 15.38
N PHE A 78 -18.27 0.00 16.59
CA PHE A 78 -18.12 -1.42 16.90
C PHE A 78 -19.40 -1.90 17.59
N SER A 79 -20.10 -2.85 16.98
CA SER A 79 -21.37 -3.41 17.49
C SER A 79 -21.22 -4.29 18.73
N ASP A 80 -20.02 -4.35 19.30
CA ASP A 80 -19.68 -5.20 20.44
C ASP A 80 -19.63 -4.33 21.71
N GLU A 81 -20.73 -4.36 22.48
CA GLU A 81 -20.93 -3.51 23.69
C GLU A 81 -19.87 -3.77 24.78
N ASP A 82 -19.19 -4.92 24.71
CA ASP A 82 -18.16 -5.39 25.64
C ASP A 82 -16.73 -4.95 25.28
N PHE A 83 -16.53 -4.23 24.17
CA PHE A 83 -15.20 -3.81 23.75
C PHE A 83 -14.73 -2.53 24.49
N ASP A 84 -13.72 -2.64 25.38
CA ASP A 84 -13.11 -1.50 26.08
C ASP A 84 -11.79 -1.10 25.42
N PHE A 85 -11.89 -0.25 24.40
CA PHE A 85 -10.76 0.27 23.62
C PHE A 85 -9.61 0.89 24.44
N SER A 86 -9.90 1.35 25.67
CA SER A 86 -8.90 1.93 26.56
C SER A 86 -8.04 0.87 27.26
N LYS A 87 -8.56 -0.35 27.42
CA LYS A 87 -7.89 -1.48 28.06
C LYS A 87 -7.35 -2.51 27.05
N ASP A 88 -8.01 -2.63 25.91
CA ASP A 88 -7.88 -3.76 24.99
C ASP A 88 -6.99 -3.45 23.77
N ILE A 89 -6.06 -2.49 23.86
CA ILE A 89 -5.09 -2.22 22.77
C ILE A 89 -3.69 -2.19 23.34
N GLY A 90 -2.89 -3.16 22.90
CA GLY A 90 -1.50 -3.33 23.30
C GLY A 90 -0.99 -4.76 23.18
N ASN A 91 -1.88 -5.75 23.00
CA ASN A 91 -1.48 -7.13 22.67
C ASN A 91 -2.00 -7.56 21.29
N ASP A 92 -1.34 -8.58 20.71
CA ASP A 92 -1.59 -9.02 19.33
C ASP A 92 -3.01 -9.57 19.13
N LEU A 93 -3.54 -10.29 20.12
CA LEU A 93 -4.85 -10.94 20.05
C LEU A 93 -6.00 -9.94 20.04
N GLU A 94 -5.92 -8.89 20.85
CA GLU A 94 -6.94 -7.84 20.85
C GLU A 94 -6.85 -6.98 19.58
N THR A 95 -5.64 -6.72 19.09
CA THR A 95 -5.43 -6.00 17.83
C THR A 95 -6.08 -6.74 16.65
N GLU A 96 -5.97 -8.07 16.62
CA GLU A 96 -6.62 -8.91 15.61
C GLU A 96 -8.15 -8.83 15.71
N ARG A 97 -8.72 -8.91 16.92
CA ARG A 97 -10.18 -8.76 17.12
C ARG A 97 -10.73 -7.41 16.66
N VAL A 98 -10.01 -6.31 16.94
CA VAL A 98 -10.40 -4.97 16.46
C VAL A 98 -10.35 -4.91 14.95
N LEU A 99 -9.28 -5.44 14.35
CA LEU A 99 -9.10 -5.46 12.91
C LEU A 99 -10.19 -6.26 12.20
N GLU A 100 -10.56 -7.43 12.73
CA GLU A 100 -11.69 -8.23 12.23
C GLU A 100 -13.01 -7.47 12.33
N SER A 101 -13.26 -6.78 13.45
CA SER A 101 -14.48 -6.00 13.60
C SER A 101 -14.57 -4.83 12.62
N ILE A 102 -13.44 -4.17 12.32
CA ILE A 102 -13.36 -3.15 11.27
C ILE A 102 -13.68 -3.76 9.91
N LEU A 103 -13.04 -4.89 9.57
CA LEU A 103 -13.26 -5.55 8.28
C LEU A 103 -14.70 -6.01 8.11
N ASN A 104 -15.28 -6.64 9.13
CA ASN A 104 -16.70 -7.02 9.14
C ASN A 104 -17.60 -5.80 8.91
N LYS A 105 -17.28 -4.64 9.50
CA LYS A 105 -18.05 -3.41 9.29
C LYS A 105 -17.95 -2.93 7.84
N ILE A 106 -16.76 -2.97 7.24
CA ILE A 106 -16.54 -2.62 5.83
C ILE A 106 -17.32 -3.56 4.91
N GLU A 107 -17.26 -4.87 5.16
CA GLU A 107 -17.96 -5.91 4.38
C GLU A 107 -19.49 -5.91 4.61
N ASN A 108 -19.97 -5.39 5.73
CA ASN A 108 -21.41 -5.20 5.95
C ASN A 108 -21.97 -4.02 5.14
N ASP A 109 -21.16 -2.98 4.96
CA ASP A 109 -21.57 -1.77 4.23
C ASP A 109 -21.37 -1.92 2.72
N ILE A 110 -20.56 -2.90 2.28
CA ILE A 110 -20.09 -3.06 0.91
C ILE A 110 -19.80 -4.55 0.66
N GLU A 111 -20.13 -5.11 -0.52
CA GLU A 111 -19.84 -6.52 -0.87
C GLU A 111 -18.43 -6.98 -0.47
N ASP A 112 -18.21 -8.30 -0.41
CA ASP A 112 -16.92 -8.94 -0.11
C ASP A 112 -15.71 -8.27 -0.81
N ILE A 113 -14.60 -8.18 -0.07
CA ILE A 113 -13.32 -7.67 -0.56
C ILE A 113 -12.62 -8.75 -1.40
N ASP A 114 -12.55 -8.55 -2.72
CA ASP A 114 -12.01 -9.53 -3.67
C ASP A 114 -10.47 -9.54 -3.71
N SER A 115 -9.86 -8.37 -3.48
CA SER A 115 -8.43 -8.14 -3.65
C SER A 115 -7.64 -8.47 -2.39
N SER A 116 -7.11 -9.69 -2.33
CA SER A 116 -6.25 -10.16 -1.24
C SER A 116 -5.00 -9.28 -1.02
N LEU A 117 -4.47 -8.66 -2.07
CA LEU A 117 -3.34 -7.74 -1.99
C LEU A 117 -3.71 -6.47 -1.24
N LEU A 118 -4.84 -5.85 -1.58
CA LEU A 118 -5.32 -4.62 -0.94
C LEU A 118 -5.75 -4.90 0.50
N LEU A 119 -6.42 -6.03 0.74
CA LEU A 119 -6.74 -6.49 2.09
C LEU A 119 -5.47 -6.64 2.93
N LYS A 120 -4.40 -7.23 2.40
CA LYS A 120 -3.12 -7.34 3.10
C LYS A 120 -2.50 -5.96 3.39
N ALA A 121 -2.52 -5.04 2.43
CA ALA A 121 -2.04 -3.66 2.64
C ALA A 121 -2.81 -2.96 3.76
N PHE A 122 -4.13 -3.14 3.79
CA PHE A 122 -5.00 -2.57 4.80
C PHE A 122 -4.72 -3.15 6.19
N LYS A 123 -4.66 -4.49 6.31
CA LYS A 123 -4.33 -5.17 7.57
C LYS A 123 -3.00 -4.69 8.15
N ILE A 124 -1.95 -4.63 7.34
CA ILE A 124 -0.63 -4.11 7.78
C ILE A 124 -0.75 -2.68 8.32
N THR A 125 -1.49 -1.81 7.63
CA THR A 125 -1.64 -0.40 8.00
C THR A 125 -2.44 -0.25 9.29
N MET A 126 -3.58 -0.92 9.39
CA MET A 126 -4.44 -0.83 10.57
C MET A 126 -3.81 -1.48 11.80
N THR A 127 -3.15 -2.63 11.66
CA THR A 127 -2.38 -3.23 12.77
C THR A 127 -1.38 -2.24 13.33
N LYS A 128 -0.61 -1.56 12.46
CA LYS A 128 0.36 -0.55 12.90
C LYS A 128 -0.32 0.59 13.66
N ILE A 129 -1.39 1.16 13.12
CA ILE A 129 -2.14 2.26 13.76
C ILE A 129 -2.69 1.86 15.13
N LEU A 130 -3.25 0.66 15.23
CA LEU A 130 -3.82 0.14 16.47
C LEU A 130 -2.71 -0.05 17.51
N MET A 131 -1.62 -0.74 17.15
CA MET A 131 -0.50 -0.99 18.06
C MET A 131 0.20 0.30 18.52
N GLU A 132 0.39 1.26 17.61
CA GLU A 132 1.02 2.55 17.92
C GLU A 132 0.06 3.55 18.55
N LYS A 133 -1.25 3.24 18.59
CA LYS A 133 -2.33 4.14 19.00
C LYS A 133 -2.29 5.50 18.28
N ASN A 134 -1.86 5.50 17.02
CA ASN A 134 -1.72 6.70 16.19
C ASN A 134 -2.94 6.88 15.29
N PHE A 135 -4.01 7.46 15.82
CA PHE A 135 -5.29 7.65 15.12
C PHE A 135 -5.34 8.94 14.29
N ASP A 136 -4.24 9.27 13.64
CA ASP A 136 -4.16 10.42 12.74
C ASP A 136 -4.45 9.99 11.29
N LEU A 137 -5.35 10.75 10.65
CA LEU A 137 -5.83 10.45 9.29
C LEU A 137 -4.75 10.56 8.22
N TYR A 138 -3.83 11.50 8.35
CA TYR A 138 -2.72 11.64 7.42
C TYR A 138 -1.87 10.37 7.45
N TYR A 139 -1.52 9.91 8.65
CA TYR A 139 -0.72 8.70 8.79
C TYR A 139 -1.45 7.48 8.21
N PHE A 140 -2.76 7.33 8.44
CA PHE A 140 -3.52 6.23 7.84
C PHE A 140 -3.50 6.26 6.31
N VAL A 141 -3.94 7.38 5.72
CA VAL A 141 -4.09 7.48 4.25
C VAL A 141 -2.72 7.33 3.57
N ASN A 142 -1.69 7.96 4.12
CA ASN A 142 -0.33 7.86 3.62
C ASN A 142 0.19 6.41 3.71
N ASP A 143 0.14 5.78 4.88
CA ASP A 143 0.69 4.44 5.07
C ASP A 143 -0.09 3.38 4.28
N PHE A 144 -1.41 3.53 4.12
CA PHE A 144 -2.18 2.62 3.29
C PHE A 144 -1.77 2.72 1.82
N CYS A 145 -1.59 3.94 1.29
CA CYS A 145 -1.08 4.13 -0.07
C CYS A 145 0.34 3.55 -0.24
N VAL A 146 1.22 3.75 0.74
CA VAL A 146 2.59 3.22 0.73
C VAL A 146 2.59 1.70 0.75
N ASN A 147 1.82 1.07 1.65
CA ASN A 147 1.75 -0.38 1.78
C ASN A 147 1.10 -1.03 0.55
N ALA A 148 0.06 -0.40 -0.02
CA ALA A 148 -0.54 -0.86 -1.28
C ALA A 148 0.48 -0.82 -2.42
N LEU A 149 1.17 0.31 -2.61
CA LEU A 149 2.19 0.45 -3.65
C LEU A 149 3.34 -0.56 -3.45
N PHE A 150 3.85 -0.68 -2.22
CA PHE A 150 4.88 -1.65 -1.85
C PHE A 150 4.46 -3.07 -2.24
N LEU A 151 3.26 -3.52 -1.84
CA LEU A 151 2.81 -4.89 -2.14
C LEU A 151 2.57 -5.11 -3.63
N ILE A 152 2.07 -4.12 -4.38
CA ILE A 152 1.92 -4.23 -5.84
C ILE A 152 3.29 -4.38 -6.50
N VAL A 153 4.28 -3.60 -6.05
CA VAL A 153 5.66 -3.68 -6.55
C VAL A 153 6.25 -5.06 -6.23
N MET A 154 6.13 -5.52 -4.99
CA MET A 154 6.59 -6.84 -4.56
C MET A 154 5.93 -7.99 -5.32
N GLU A 155 4.62 -7.93 -5.59
CA GLU A 155 3.91 -8.94 -6.36
C GLU A 155 4.51 -9.13 -7.78
N ASN A 156 4.94 -8.04 -8.41
CA ASN A 156 5.53 -8.06 -9.75
C ASN A 156 7.01 -8.43 -9.77
N ILE A 157 7.65 -8.43 -8.60
CA ILE A 157 9.09 -8.64 -8.41
C ILE A 157 9.38 -10.04 -7.91
N ASN A 158 8.54 -10.60 -7.04
CA ASN A 158 8.81 -11.86 -6.36
C ASN A 158 9.08 -13.01 -7.34
N GLU A 159 8.42 -13.05 -8.50
CA GLU A 159 8.72 -14.05 -9.54
C GLU A 159 10.10 -13.88 -10.20
N SER A 160 10.71 -12.68 -10.15
CA SER A 160 11.99 -12.38 -10.82
C SER A 160 13.18 -12.25 -9.87
N VAL A 161 12.96 -11.83 -8.62
CA VAL A 161 14.02 -11.63 -7.60
C VAL A 161 14.36 -12.95 -6.90
N ILE A 162 13.39 -13.80 -6.59
CA ILE A 162 13.65 -15.11 -5.94
C ILE A 162 14.56 -15.99 -6.81
N ASP A 163 14.44 -15.89 -8.13
CA ASP A 163 15.30 -16.62 -9.08
C ASP A 163 16.74 -16.08 -9.16
N THR A 164 16.98 -14.84 -8.71
CA THR A 164 18.20 -14.07 -9.06
C THR A 164 19.04 -13.67 -7.84
N TYR A 165 18.46 -13.54 -6.65
CA TYR A 165 19.11 -13.00 -5.46
C TYR A 165 18.97 -13.93 -4.24
N ASP A 166 19.94 -13.91 -3.32
CA ASP A 166 19.88 -14.70 -2.10
C ASP A 166 18.90 -14.12 -1.04
N GLU A 167 18.54 -14.90 -0.02
CA GLU A 167 17.59 -14.50 1.02
C GLU A 167 17.97 -13.21 1.77
N LYS A 168 19.28 -12.92 1.90
CA LYS A 168 19.76 -11.72 2.60
C LYS A 168 19.55 -10.47 1.72
N GLN A 169 19.84 -10.59 0.43
CA GLN A 169 19.59 -9.56 -0.57
C GLN A 169 18.08 -9.29 -0.74
N VAL A 170 17.24 -10.31 -0.59
CA VAL A 170 15.76 -10.16 -0.60
C VAL A 170 15.27 -9.30 0.57
N LYS A 171 15.80 -9.47 1.79
CA LYS A 171 15.39 -8.63 2.94
C LYS A 171 15.78 -7.16 2.78
N ASP A 172 16.96 -6.88 2.21
CA ASP A 172 17.38 -5.52 1.89
C ASP A 172 16.49 -4.90 0.78
N TYR A 173 15.98 -5.74 -0.11
CA TYR A 173 15.08 -5.35 -1.18
C TYR A 173 13.73 -4.82 -0.66
N ASP A 174 13.10 -5.53 0.28
CA ASP A 174 11.82 -5.14 0.88
C ASP A 174 11.89 -3.74 1.49
N SER A 175 12.91 -3.49 2.30
CA SER A 175 13.09 -2.22 3.02
C SER A 175 13.32 -1.07 2.04
N LYS A 176 14.12 -1.30 0.99
CA LYS A 176 14.42 -0.30 -0.03
C LYS A 176 13.20 0.02 -0.91
N ILE A 177 12.38 -0.99 -1.28
CA ILE A 177 11.13 -0.73 -1.99
C ILE A 177 10.18 0.05 -1.10
N LYS A 178 10.02 -0.35 0.17
CA LYS A 178 9.11 0.35 1.08
C LYS A 178 9.53 1.81 1.27
N LEU A 179 10.84 2.08 1.39
CA LEU A 179 11.38 3.44 1.41
C LEU A 179 11.06 4.21 0.12
N LYS A 180 11.27 3.61 -1.04
CA LYS A 180 11.00 4.26 -2.33
C LYS A 180 9.50 4.46 -2.59
N ALA A 181 8.65 3.55 -2.12
CA ALA A 181 7.19 3.70 -2.14
C ALA A 181 6.76 4.89 -1.26
N ASN A 182 7.34 5.01 -0.06
CA ASN A 182 7.11 6.15 0.81
C ASN A 182 7.54 7.48 0.15
N GLN A 183 8.75 7.53 -0.41
CA GLN A 183 9.24 8.71 -1.14
C GLN A 183 8.33 9.09 -2.30
N TRP A 184 7.84 8.09 -3.06
CA TRP A 184 6.94 8.34 -4.17
C TRP A 184 5.58 8.89 -3.71
N VAL A 185 4.99 8.32 -2.65
CA VAL A 185 3.71 8.79 -2.09
C VAL A 185 3.86 10.20 -1.53
N ASP A 186 4.90 10.49 -0.74
CA ASP A 186 5.12 11.83 -0.19
C ASP A 186 5.33 12.87 -1.31
N LYS A 187 6.15 12.56 -2.33
CA LYS A 187 6.39 13.45 -3.48
C LYS A 187 5.13 13.71 -4.31
N ASN A 188 4.25 12.71 -4.47
CA ASN A 188 3.15 12.79 -5.44
C ASN A 188 1.77 13.07 -4.85
N LEU A 189 1.56 12.75 -3.56
CA LEU A 189 0.23 12.70 -2.96
C LEU A 189 0.11 13.45 -1.64
N LYS A 190 1.20 13.88 -1.01
CA LYS A 190 1.16 14.60 0.28
C LYS A 190 0.16 15.74 0.27
N ASP A 191 0.25 16.65 -0.70
CA ASP A 191 -0.62 17.82 -0.79
C ASP A 191 -2.08 17.40 -1.01
N THR A 192 -2.33 16.41 -1.86
CA THR A 192 -3.68 15.88 -2.13
C THR A 192 -4.28 15.19 -0.91
N ILE A 193 -3.49 14.44 -0.14
CA ILE A 193 -3.91 13.84 1.13
C ILE A 193 -4.28 14.94 2.12
N LEU A 194 -3.47 16.01 2.21
CA LEU A 194 -3.78 17.15 3.06
C LEU A 194 -5.03 17.90 2.58
N GLU A 195 -5.25 18.05 1.29
CA GLU A 195 -6.48 18.63 0.75
C GLU A 195 -7.71 17.80 1.14
N TYR A 196 -7.60 16.47 1.08
CA TYR A 196 -8.66 15.57 1.51
C TYR A 196 -8.96 15.69 3.01
N ILE A 197 -7.92 15.69 3.85
CA ILE A 197 -8.06 15.82 5.31
C ILE A 197 -8.66 17.15 5.71
N ASN A 198 -8.33 18.21 4.96
CA ASN A 198 -8.91 19.55 5.15
C ASN A 198 -10.27 19.72 4.46
N GLU A 199 -10.90 18.62 4.02
CA GLU A 199 -12.23 18.58 3.41
C GLU A 199 -12.36 19.44 2.14
N LYS A 200 -11.24 19.73 1.46
CA LYS A 200 -11.22 20.50 0.21
C LYS A 200 -11.55 19.65 -1.01
N ILE A 201 -11.30 18.34 -0.91
CA ILE A 201 -11.62 17.34 -1.92
C ILE A 201 -12.28 16.14 -1.25
N THR A 202 -13.04 15.39 -2.02
CA THR A 202 -13.67 14.13 -1.61
C THR A 202 -12.70 12.95 -1.72
N ILE A 203 -13.04 11.83 -1.08
CA ILE A 203 -12.25 10.58 -1.19
C ILE A 203 -12.17 10.07 -2.64
N ASN A 204 -13.22 10.27 -3.44
CA ASN A 204 -13.24 9.90 -4.85
C ASN A 204 -12.24 10.75 -5.64
N GLU A 205 -12.15 12.06 -5.37
CA GLU A 205 -11.18 12.95 -6.01
C GLU A 205 -9.73 12.63 -5.61
N LEU A 206 -9.50 12.22 -4.36
CA LEU A 206 -8.21 11.70 -3.89
C LEU A 206 -7.81 10.44 -4.69
N ILE A 207 -8.71 9.46 -4.79
CA ILE A 207 -8.46 8.19 -5.48
C ILE A 207 -8.27 8.40 -6.98
N ASP A 208 -9.05 9.28 -7.60
CA ASP A 208 -8.87 9.66 -9.00
C ASP A 208 -7.51 10.31 -9.23
N THR A 209 -7.07 11.18 -8.33
CA THR A 209 -5.76 11.84 -8.42
C THR A 209 -4.63 10.83 -8.25
N LEU A 210 -4.72 9.94 -7.27
CA LEU A 210 -3.80 8.82 -7.07
C LEU A 210 -3.71 7.95 -8.33
N THR A 211 -4.85 7.55 -8.87
CA THR A 211 -4.92 6.73 -10.09
C THR A 211 -4.22 7.45 -11.23
N LYS A 212 -4.55 8.72 -11.51
CA LYS A 212 -3.91 9.53 -12.56
C LYS A 212 -2.40 9.69 -12.35
N LYS A 213 -1.92 9.87 -11.12
CA LYS A 213 -0.49 9.97 -10.81
C LYS A 213 0.23 8.65 -11.09
N VAL A 214 -0.36 7.52 -10.69
CA VAL A 214 0.14 6.18 -11.02
C VAL A 214 0.20 6.00 -12.54
N GLU A 215 -0.86 6.40 -13.27
CA GLU A 215 -0.91 6.30 -14.73
C GLU A 215 0.18 7.09 -15.46
N ASN A 216 0.51 8.27 -14.92
CA ASN A 216 1.43 9.23 -15.54
C ASN A 216 2.86 9.14 -15.01
N SER A 217 3.16 8.20 -14.10
CA SER A 217 4.50 7.96 -13.55
C SER A 217 5.56 7.87 -14.66
N LYS A 218 6.41 8.90 -14.74
CA LYS A 218 7.47 9.01 -15.75
C LYS A 218 8.80 9.32 -15.05
N GLY A 219 9.59 8.30 -14.74
CA GLY A 219 11.00 8.52 -14.41
C GLY A 219 11.27 9.34 -13.14
N ASP A 220 10.26 9.61 -12.29
CA ASP A 220 10.34 10.60 -11.20
C ASP A 220 11.18 10.17 -9.98
N PHE A 221 11.95 9.09 -10.10
CA PHE A 221 12.86 8.60 -9.07
C PHE A 221 14.31 9.06 -9.27
N ASP A 222 14.58 9.86 -10.32
CA ASP A 222 15.86 10.54 -10.50
C ASP A 222 15.86 11.85 -9.71
N GLU A 223 16.21 11.77 -8.43
CA GLU A 223 16.72 12.87 -7.59
C GLU A 223 17.58 12.29 -6.46
#